data_AF-A0A7W5B8P7-F1
#
_entry.id   AF-A0A7W5B8P7-F1
#
_cell.length_a   1.000
_cell.length_b   1.000
_cell.length_c   1.000
_cell.angle_alpha   90.00
_cell.angle_beta   90.00
_cell.angle_gamma   90.00
#
_symmetry.space_group_name_H-M   'P 1'
#
loop_
_entity.id
_entity.type
_entity.pdbx_description
1 polymer ?
#
loop_
_entity_poly.entity_id
_entity_poly.type
_entity_poly.pdbx_seq_one_letter_code
_entity_poly.pdbx_strand_id
1 'polypeptide(L)' 'MLALSQRQLQMLTRRLANEYAFQPSEIAAMTLDDILWWLEDAAS' A
#
# COMPACT_ATOMS: atom_id res chain seq x y z
N MET A 1 -4.77 -0.76 18.35
CA MET A 1 -3.95 -0.96 17.13
C MET A 1 -4.75 -1.80 16.16
N LEU A 2 -5.23 -1.22 15.07
CA LEU A 2 -5.90 -1.95 14.01
C LEU A 2 -4.80 -2.58 13.13
N ALA A 3 -4.58 -3.89 13.27
CA ALA A 3 -3.65 -4.62 12.41
C ALA A 3 -4.41 -5.10 11.17
N LEU A 4 -3.88 -4.81 9.98
CA LEU A 4 -4.40 -5.39 8.75
C LEU A 4 -4.18 -6.89 8.75
N SER A 5 -5.22 -7.64 8.37
CA SER A 5 -5.06 -9.07 8.08
C SER A 5 -4.17 -9.28 6.85
N GLN A 6 -3.51 -10.43 6.77
CA GLN A 6 -2.63 -10.78 5.65
C GLN A 6 -3.34 -10.68 4.29
N ARG A 7 -4.63 -11.01 4.23
CA ARG A 7 -5.46 -10.87 3.02
C ARG A 7 -5.67 -9.40 2.63
N GLN A 8 -5.91 -8.52 3.59
CA GLN A 8 -6.07 -7.08 3.32
C GLN A 8 -4.76 -6.47 2.82
N LEU A 9 -3.62 -6.90 3.39
CA LEU A 9 -2.30 -6.47 2.93
C LEU A 9 -2.07 -6.88 1.46
N GLN A 10 -2.33 -8.14 1.11
CA GLN A 10 -2.19 -8.64 -0.27
C GLN A 10 -3.10 -7.89 -1.26
N MET A 11 -4.35 -7.59 -0.87
CA MET A 11 -5.25 -6.80 -1.69
C MET A 11 -4.74 -5.38 -1.90
N LEU A 12 -4.22 -4.74 -0.84
CA LEU A 12 -3.66 -3.40 -0.89
C LEU A 12 -2.45 -3.34 -1.84
N THR A 13 -1.48 -4.25 -1.67
CA THR A 13 -0.31 -4.37 -2.55
C THR A 13 -0.71 -4.55 -4.01
N ARG A 14 -1.72 -5.37 -4.28
CA ARG A 14 -2.19 -5.61 -5.65
C ARG A 14 -2.87 -4.39 -6.26
N ARG A 15 -3.63 -3.62 -5.46
CA ARG A 15 -4.23 -2.36 -5.93
C ARG A 15 -3.16 -1.29 -6.17
N LEU A 16 -2.18 -1.15 -5.28
CA LEU A 16 -1.05 -0.22 -5.47
C LEU A 16 -0.28 -0.51 -6.76
N ALA A 17 0.01 -1.78 -7.03
CA ALA A 17 0.70 -2.18 -8.25
C ALA A 17 -0.12 -1.91 -9.53
N ASN A 18 -1.44 -2.15 -9.47
CA ASN A 18 -2.31 -2.03 -10.65
C ASN A 18 -2.77 -0.59 -10.94
N GLU A 19 -3.15 0.16 -9.90
CA GLU A 19 -3.75 1.48 -10.04
C GLU A 19 -2.68 2.59 -10.13
N TYR A 20 -1.52 2.36 -9.51
CA TYR A 20 -0.50 3.39 -9.34
C TYR A 20 0.89 2.96 -9.81
N ALA A 21 0.97 1.83 -10.55
CA ALA A 21 2.17 1.32 -11.19
C ALA A 21 3.37 1.04 -10.26
N PHE A 22 3.12 0.90 -8.96
CA PHE A 22 4.17 0.52 -8.01
C PHE A 22 4.75 -0.85 -8.31
N GLN A 23 6.07 -0.97 -8.21
CA GLN A 23 6.72 -2.27 -8.24
C GLN A 23 6.51 -3.01 -6.91
N PRO A 24 6.34 -4.34 -6.93
CA PRO A 24 6.23 -5.13 -5.70
C PRO A 24 7.40 -4.94 -4.74
N SER A 25 8.61 -4.68 -5.26
CA SER A 25 9.81 -4.39 -4.47
C SER A 25 9.75 -3.04 -3.75
N GLU A 26 9.08 -2.04 -4.32
CA GLU A 26 8.89 -0.74 -3.69
C GLU A 26 7.90 -0.86 -2.54
N ILE A 27 6.77 -1.55 -2.78
CA ILE A 27 5.75 -1.77 -1.74
C ILE A 27 6.32 -2.59 -0.57
N ALA A 28 7.17 -3.58 -0.85
CA ALA A 28 7.82 -4.40 0.19
C ALA A 28 8.83 -3.60 1.04
N ALA A 29 9.35 -2.49 0.53
CA ALA A 29 10.26 -1.61 1.25
C ALA A 29 9.53 -0.51 2.07
N MET A 30 8.24 -0.30 1.81
CA MET A 30 7.43 0.72 2.49
C MET A 30 6.81 0.17 3.78
N THR A 31 6.79 1.01 4.81
CA THR A 31 5.99 0.75 6.01
C THR A 31 4.52 1.02 5.74
N LEU A 32 3.63 0.57 6.64
CA LEU A 32 2.21 0.88 6.54
C LEU A 32 1.97 2.40 6.58
N ASP A 33 2.73 3.14 7.39
CA ASP A 33 2.60 4.59 7.50
C ASP A 33 3.02 5.29 6.20
N ASP A 34 4.09 4.82 5.53
CA ASP A 34 4.50 5.36 4.23
C ASP A 34 3.41 5.16 3.17
N ILE A 35 2.78 3.99 3.17
CA ILE A 35 1.68 3.67 2.24
C ILE A 35 0.46 4.55 2.53
N LEU A 36 0.09 4.73 3.80
CA LEU A 36 -1.04 5.57 4.19
C LEU A 36 -0.80 7.04 3.84
N TRP A 37 0.39 7.56 4.14
CA TRP A 37 0.77 8.91 3.78
C TRP A 37 0.68 9.14 2.27
N TRP A 38 1.19 8.20 1.47
CA TRP A 38 1.12 8.28 0.01
C TRP A 38 -0.34 8.23 -0.50
N LEU A 39 -1.19 7.39 0.09
CA LEU A 39 -2.60 7.30 -0.28
C LEU A 39 -3.39 8.57 0.04
N GLU A 40 -3.05 9.27 1.13
CA GLU A 40 -3.62 10.57 1.46
C GLU A 40 -3.22 11.64 0.43
N ASP A 41 -1.94 11.66 0.03
CA ASP A 41 -1.44 12.57 -1.01
C ASP A 41 -2.13 12.32 -2.37
N ALA A 42 -2.24 11.06 -2.79
CA ALA A 42 -2.87 10.69 -4.07
C ALA A 42 -4.39 10.92 -4.14
N ALA A 43 -5.07 11.07 -3.00
CA ALA A 43 -6.51 11.35 -2.93
C ALA A 43 -6.84 12.86 -3.02
N SER A 44 -5.81 13.71 -3.06
CA SER A 44 -5.89 15.18 -3.16
C SER A 44 -6.09 15.64 -4.61
#